data_AF-A0A9E2D4S4-F1
#
_entry.id   AF-A0A9E2D4S4-F1
#
_cell.length_a   1.000
_cell.length_b   1.000
_cell.length_c   1.000
_cell.angle_alpha   90.00
_cell.angle_beta   90.00
_cell.angle_gamma   90.00
#
_symmetry.space_group_name_H-M   'P 1'
#
loop_
_entity.id
_entity.type
_entity.pdbx_description
1 polymer ?
#
loop_
_entity_poly.entity_id
_entity_poly.type
_entity_poly.pdbx_seq_one_letter_code
_entity_poly.pdbx_strand_id
1 'polypeptide(L)'
;MPKNSEIMSGSSPASPSKSLYLARDILGVRLRFSLRQTYCDDTGDLLRYREIFDLGDSPQQFIVYLGDHGYSVDDKVTDAIAPFIDGDVEGMLEKLLWPFVRPDIRAKLEQFMNRGSYKRLSPVSAAEKEAIANEIHLFDRRRLHYLFYGAVDQSGLYRMPDKLCRSLLGKSRDEKEQYFVASEQVFYADQVKEYLFTIFNLQQHFSESFARIMPQALNQDQLDTFFVDELCRLSRDTTFWQGMAPAKGLQPYLIRYLIMFFDYDFSASQAINDYIRQFMNSHRQFRFPKKKSGMTTDKAVEIFGEPAEKLTKLNKKELTKLYRKKAKVLHPDTGGEHNDFVRLTEAFEQLLRQR
;
A
#
# COMPACT_ATOMS: atom_id res chain seq x y z
N MET A 1 -14.57 36.83 -46.01
CA MET A 1 -13.17 36.90 -45.53
C MET A 1 -13.14 37.61 -44.18
N PRO A 2 -13.35 36.92 -43.05
CA PRO A 2 -13.02 37.44 -41.73
C PRO A 2 -11.70 36.82 -41.24
N LYS A 3 -10.76 37.66 -40.83
CA LYS A 3 -9.53 37.25 -40.14
C LYS A 3 -9.84 37.13 -38.64
N ASN A 4 -9.73 35.90 -38.13
CA ASN A 4 -9.51 35.63 -36.72
C ASN A 4 -8.07 35.99 -36.36
N SER A 5 -7.90 36.82 -35.33
CA SER A 5 -6.61 37.02 -34.69
C SER A 5 -6.84 37.23 -33.20
N GLU A 6 -6.80 36.14 -32.44
CA GLU A 6 -6.56 36.14 -31.00
C GLU A 6 -5.96 34.78 -30.64
N ILE A 7 -4.64 34.69 -30.72
CA ILE A 7 -3.82 33.55 -30.29
C ILE A 7 -2.58 34.14 -29.59
N MET A 8 -2.35 33.66 -28.37
CA MET A 8 -1.11 33.67 -27.57
C MET A 8 -0.74 34.96 -26.82
N SER A 9 -1.17 35.04 -25.55
CA SER A 9 -0.39 35.72 -24.51
C SER A 9 0.85 34.86 -24.20
N GLY A 10 2.02 35.34 -24.64
CA GLY A 10 3.31 34.74 -24.32
C GLY A 10 3.64 34.88 -22.83
N SER A 11 3.85 33.75 -22.17
CA SER A 11 4.59 33.67 -20.91
C SER A 11 6.06 33.50 -21.26
N SER A 12 6.92 34.41 -20.78
CA SER A 12 8.38 34.27 -20.86
C SER A 12 8.84 32.90 -20.32
N PRO A 13 9.94 32.33 -20.86
CA PRO A 13 10.48 31.09 -20.33
C PRO A 13 11.13 31.36 -18.97
N ALA A 14 10.37 31.12 -17.90
CA ALA A 14 10.91 30.89 -16.56
C ALA A 14 12.00 29.81 -16.61
N SER A 15 13.01 29.95 -15.75
CA SER A 15 14.19 29.09 -15.65
C SER A 15 13.84 27.61 -15.81
N PRO A 16 14.58 26.87 -16.64
CA PRO A 16 14.29 25.47 -16.89
C PRO A 16 14.35 24.68 -15.57
N SER A 17 13.45 23.70 -15.44
CA SER A 17 13.30 22.89 -14.23
C SER A 17 13.44 21.42 -14.58
N LYS A 18 13.77 20.59 -13.60
CA LYS A 18 13.78 19.13 -13.80
C LYS A 18 12.40 18.47 -13.69
N SER A 19 11.34 19.24 -13.43
CA SER A 19 9.98 18.69 -13.27
C SER A 19 9.23 18.68 -14.60
N LEU A 20 8.89 17.47 -15.06
CA LEU A 20 7.94 17.21 -16.15
C LEU A 20 7.04 16.07 -15.69
N TYR A 21 5.73 16.24 -15.85
CA TYR A 21 4.75 15.21 -15.49
C TYR A 21 3.58 15.16 -16.46
N LEU A 22 2.96 13.98 -16.52
CA LEU A 22 1.75 13.74 -17.29
C LEU A 22 0.54 14.08 -16.43
N ALA A 23 -0.28 15.00 -16.90
CA ALA A 23 -1.56 15.34 -16.30
C ALA A 23 -2.70 14.71 -17.09
N ARG A 24 -3.70 14.24 -16.37
CA ARG A 24 -4.96 13.70 -16.90
C ARG A 24 -6.11 14.56 -16.43
N ASP A 25 -6.87 15.09 -17.38
CA ASP A 25 -8.08 15.86 -17.13
C ASP A 25 -9.30 15.12 -17.69
N ILE A 26 -10.39 15.13 -16.94
CA ILE A 26 -11.70 14.64 -17.37
C ILE A 26 -12.50 15.86 -17.86
N LEU A 27 -12.61 16.03 -19.18
CA LEU A 27 -13.43 17.07 -19.80
C LEU A 27 -14.68 16.41 -20.38
N GLY A 28 -15.74 16.34 -19.56
CA GLY A 28 -16.97 15.64 -19.91
C GLY A 28 -16.75 14.12 -20.01
N VAL A 29 -16.95 13.54 -21.19
CA VAL A 29 -16.81 12.09 -21.43
C VAL A 29 -15.40 11.70 -21.88
N ARG A 30 -14.56 12.67 -22.27
CA ARG A 30 -13.24 12.39 -22.83
C ARG A 30 -12.14 12.67 -21.81
N LEU A 31 -11.18 11.74 -21.75
CA LEU A 31 -9.92 11.93 -21.06
C LEU A 31 -8.99 12.71 -21.97
N ARG A 32 -8.42 13.80 -21.47
CA ARG A 32 -7.37 14.56 -22.14
C ARG A 32 -6.08 14.45 -21.35
N PHE A 33 -4.99 14.31 -22.06
CA PHE A 33 -3.66 14.22 -21.49
C PHE A 33 -2.87 15.47 -21.86
N SER A 34 -2.14 16.02 -20.90
CA SER A 34 -1.25 17.15 -21.12
C SER A 34 0.07 16.94 -20.40
N LEU A 35 1.13 17.52 -20.92
CA LEU A 35 2.44 17.57 -20.31
C LEU A 35 2.57 18.91 -19.59
N ARG A 36 2.82 18.83 -18.29
CA ARG A 36 2.88 19.98 -17.40
C ARG A 36 4.20 20.02 -16.66
N GLN A 37 4.52 21.22 -16.18
CA GLN A 37 5.71 21.48 -15.39
C GLN A 37 5.34 22.24 -14.13
N THR A 38 5.95 21.82 -13.02
CA THR A 38 6.01 22.62 -11.80
C THR A 38 7.06 23.71 -11.96
N TYR A 39 6.69 24.97 -11.67
CA TYR A 39 7.60 26.11 -11.65
C TYR A 39 7.35 26.98 -10.41
N CYS A 40 8.40 27.64 -9.92
CA CYS A 40 8.26 28.66 -8.88
C CYS A 40 7.78 29.96 -9.52
N ASP A 41 6.78 30.61 -8.90
CA ASP A 41 6.34 31.95 -9.31
C ASP A 41 7.50 32.97 -9.20
N ASP A 42 7.42 34.09 -9.93
CA ASP A 42 8.49 35.09 -9.99
C ASP A 42 8.80 35.72 -8.61
N THR A 43 7.86 35.63 -7.67
CA THR A 43 8.03 36.05 -6.27
C THR A 43 8.70 35.00 -5.38
N GLY A 44 9.01 33.80 -5.89
CA GLY A 44 9.78 32.75 -5.22
C GLY A 44 9.05 31.91 -4.16
N ASP A 45 7.89 32.36 -3.68
CA ASP A 45 7.24 31.73 -2.52
C ASP A 45 6.28 30.59 -2.84
N LEU A 46 5.78 30.48 -4.08
CA LEU A 46 4.71 29.54 -4.43
C LEU A 46 5.05 28.68 -5.65
N LEU A 47 4.85 27.37 -5.52
CA LEU A 47 4.94 26.41 -6.61
C LEU A 47 3.62 26.39 -7.38
N ARG A 48 3.68 26.74 -8.66
CA ARG A 48 2.56 26.66 -9.61
C ARG A 48 2.87 25.65 -10.69
N TYR A 49 1.90 25.43 -11.56
CA TYR A 49 2.08 24.60 -12.74
C TYR A 49 1.74 25.36 -14.01
N ARG A 50 2.37 24.97 -15.11
CA ARG A 50 2.03 25.42 -16.46
C ARG A 50 1.86 24.22 -17.38
N GLU A 51 0.95 24.35 -18.32
CA GLU A 51 0.83 23.41 -19.42
C GLU A 51 1.86 23.76 -20.49
N ILE A 52 2.67 22.77 -20.87
CA ILE A 52 3.71 22.92 -21.89
C ILE A 52 3.19 22.42 -23.24
N PHE A 53 2.56 21.25 -23.23
CA PHE A 53 2.11 20.58 -24.44
C PHE A 53 0.83 19.80 -24.19
N ASP A 54 -0.12 19.88 -25.12
CA ASP A 54 -1.36 19.12 -25.07
C ASP A 54 -1.27 17.86 -25.93
N LEU A 55 -1.43 16.70 -25.31
CA LEU A 55 -1.41 15.40 -25.98
C LEU A 55 -2.80 14.97 -26.49
N GLY A 56 -3.86 15.71 -26.17
CA GLY A 56 -5.22 15.38 -26.59
C GLY A 56 -5.75 14.10 -25.92
N ASP A 57 -6.68 13.42 -26.61
CA ASP A 57 -7.30 12.18 -26.11
C ASP A 57 -6.51 10.90 -26.46
N SER A 58 -5.55 11.02 -27.39
CA SER A 58 -4.84 9.88 -27.97
C SER A 58 -3.32 10.09 -27.95
N PRO A 59 -2.64 9.96 -26.78
CA PRO A 59 -1.19 10.19 -26.67
C PRO A 59 -0.34 9.28 -27.55
N GLN A 60 -0.90 8.14 -27.97
CA GLN A 60 -0.27 7.16 -28.86
C GLN A 60 0.14 7.76 -30.22
N GLN A 61 -0.51 8.83 -30.66
CA GLN A 61 -0.20 9.49 -31.93
C GLN A 61 1.20 10.13 -31.94
N PHE A 62 1.77 10.42 -30.77
CA PHE A 62 3.09 11.00 -30.61
C PHE A 62 4.18 9.94 -30.40
N ILE A 63 3.86 8.66 -30.56
CA ILE A 63 4.81 7.55 -30.46
C ILE A 63 5.10 7.05 -31.87
N VAL A 64 6.33 7.23 -32.31
CA VAL A 64 6.82 6.79 -33.62
C VAL A 64 7.47 5.42 -33.46
N TYR A 65 6.94 4.41 -34.16
CA TYR A 65 7.50 3.05 -34.10
C TYR A 65 8.60 2.86 -35.14
N LEU A 66 9.79 2.51 -34.68
CA LEU A 66 10.99 2.29 -35.49
C LEU A 66 11.19 0.78 -35.64
N GLY A 67 10.61 0.22 -36.70
CA GLY A 67 10.63 -1.22 -36.94
C GLY A 67 9.77 -2.02 -35.96
N ASP A 68 10.21 -3.24 -35.63
CA ASP A 68 9.37 -4.18 -34.87
C ASP A 68 9.40 -3.95 -33.35
N HIS A 69 10.51 -3.47 -32.81
CA HIS A 69 10.76 -3.41 -31.35
C HIS A 69 11.28 -2.04 -30.86
N GLY A 70 11.55 -1.11 -31.77
CA GLY A 70 11.97 0.25 -31.42
C GLY A 70 10.78 1.20 -31.42
N TYR A 71 10.82 2.19 -30.54
CA TYR A 71 9.94 3.35 -30.59
C TYR A 71 10.73 4.59 -30.18
N SER A 72 10.28 5.75 -30.66
CA SER A 72 10.75 7.07 -30.22
C SER A 72 9.53 7.98 -30.03
N VAL A 73 9.74 9.11 -29.36
CA VAL A 73 8.72 10.16 -29.24
C VAL A 73 8.83 11.10 -30.44
N ASP A 74 7.71 11.59 -30.95
CA ASP A 74 7.67 12.56 -32.06
C ASP A 74 8.47 13.82 -31.70
N ASP A 75 9.39 14.21 -32.57
CA ASP A 75 10.27 15.38 -32.42
C ASP A 75 9.49 16.66 -32.09
N LYS A 76 8.25 16.80 -32.58
CA LYS A 76 7.39 17.95 -32.26
C LYS A 76 7.15 18.12 -30.77
N VAL A 77 7.03 17.02 -30.03
CA VAL A 77 6.82 17.04 -28.57
C VAL A 77 8.13 17.37 -27.87
N THR A 78 9.23 16.76 -28.31
CA THR A 78 10.57 16.99 -27.77
C THR A 78 10.99 18.45 -27.94
N ASP A 79 10.82 19.02 -29.13
CA ASP A 79 11.15 20.41 -29.47
C ASP A 79 10.31 21.41 -28.68
N ALA A 80 9.03 21.10 -28.44
CA ALA A 80 8.15 21.95 -27.66
C ALA A 80 8.54 22.01 -26.17
N ILE A 81 9.14 20.95 -25.64
CA ILE A 81 9.46 20.80 -24.21
C ILE A 81 10.90 21.20 -23.89
N ALA A 82 11.81 21.06 -24.84
CA ALA A 82 13.23 21.38 -24.69
C ALA A 82 13.53 22.77 -24.07
N PRO A 83 12.78 23.85 -24.37
CA PRO A 83 13.04 25.16 -23.76
C PRO A 83 12.73 25.24 -22.25
N PHE A 84 11.94 24.30 -21.72
CA PHE A 84 11.36 24.39 -20.39
C PHE A 84 11.98 23.43 -19.37
N ILE A 85 12.70 22.41 -19.85
CA ILE A 85 13.21 21.32 -19.03
C ILE A 85 14.73 21.27 -19.06
N ASP A 86 15.33 21.18 -17.88
CA ASP A 86 16.76 20.96 -17.71
C ASP A 86 17.07 19.45 -17.68
N GLY A 87 17.81 18.97 -18.68
CA GLY A 87 18.39 17.63 -18.70
C GLY A 87 17.91 16.75 -19.85
N ASP A 88 17.78 15.45 -19.58
CA ASP A 88 17.40 14.43 -20.55
C ASP A 88 15.88 14.43 -20.78
N VAL A 89 15.42 15.25 -21.74
CA VAL A 89 14.00 15.40 -22.10
C VAL A 89 13.44 14.11 -22.68
N GLU A 90 14.19 13.46 -23.57
CA GLU A 90 13.78 12.22 -24.24
C GLU A 90 13.55 11.11 -23.22
N GLY A 91 14.50 10.88 -22.30
CA GLY A 91 14.35 9.87 -21.25
C GLY A 91 13.25 10.19 -20.22
N MET A 92 12.86 11.46 -20.03
CA MET A 92 11.67 11.82 -19.25
C MET A 92 10.38 11.51 -20.02
N LEU A 93 10.32 11.86 -21.29
CA LEU A 93 9.16 11.62 -22.14
C LEU A 93 8.89 10.14 -22.36
N GLU A 94 9.92 9.33 -22.60
CA GLU A 94 9.80 7.88 -22.70
C GLU A 94 9.14 7.28 -21.46
N LYS A 95 9.53 7.73 -20.26
CA LYS A 95 8.93 7.25 -18.99
C LYS A 95 7.48 7.67 -18.84
N LEU A 96 7.15 8.91 -19.20
CA LEU A 96 5.80 9.44 -19.08
C LEU A 96 4.84 8.82 -20.10
N LEU A 97 5.31 8.56 -21.32
CA LEU A 97 4.52 7.99 -22.40
C LEU A 97 4.53 6.45 -22.43
N TRP A 98 5.37 5.81 -21.61
CA TRP A 98 5.46 4.36 -21.46
C TRP A 98 4.08 3.66 -21.36
N PRO A 99 3.09 4.14 -20.58
CA PRO A 99 1.78 3.48 -20.50
C PRO A 99 1.02 3.39 -21.84
N PHE A 100 1.33 4.27 -22.79
CA PHE A 100 0.68 4.34 -24.11
C PHE A 100 1.44 3.56 -25.19
N VAL A 101 2.65 3.07 -24.91
CA VAL A 101 3.41 2.25 -25.86
C VAL A 101 2.67 0.93 -26.13
N ARG A 102 2.79 0.45 -27.36
CA ARG A 102 2.27 -0.85 -27.81
C ARG A 102 2.58 -1.99 -26.81
N PRO A 103 1.58 -2.79 -26.38
CA PRO A 103 1.75 -3.82 -25.35
C PRO A 103 2.84 -4.86 -25.66
N ASP A 104 3.02 -5.21 -26.92
CA ASP A 104 4.02 -6.20 -27.36
C ASP A 104 5.46 -5.68 -27.20
N ILE A 105 5.68 -4.38 -27.41
CA ILE A 105 6.96 -3.73 -27.16
C ILE A 105 7.18 -3.58 -25.65
N ARG A 106 6.13 -3.21 -24.90
CA ARG A 106 6.19 -3.11 -23.44
C ARG A 106 6.65 -4.40 -22.80
N ALA A 107 6.02 -5.53 -23.13
CA ALA A 107 6.36 -6.83 -22.57
C ALA A 107 7.83 -7.24 -22.82
N LYS A 108 8.41 -6.82 -23.95
CA LYS A 108 9.81 -7.11 -24.30
C LYS A 108 10.80 -6.18 -23.60
N LEU A 109 10.47 -4.89 -23.49
CA LEU A 109 11.38 -3.86 -22.99
C LEU A 109 11.26 -3.61 -21.47
N GLU A 110 10.16 -3.99 -20.83
CA GLU A 110 9.90 -3.78 -19.39
C GLU A 110 11.03 -4.33 -18.50
N GLN A 111 11.57 -5.48 -18.87
CA GLN A 111 12.68 -6.10 -18.13
C GLN A 111 13.98 -5.30 -18.21
N PHE A 112 14.17 -4.44 -19.20
CA PHE A 112 15.37 -3.65 -19.42
C PHE A 112 15.26 -2.25 -18.81
N MET A 113 14.07 -1.65 -18.84
CA MET A 113 13.77 -0.32 -18.28
C MET A 113 14.15 -0.21 -16.79
N ASN A 114 13.97 -1.29 -16.02
CA ASN A 114 14.18 -1.27 -14.57
C ASN A 114 15.60 -1.69 -14.12
N ARG A 115 16.48 -2.16 -15.02
CA ARG A 115 17.79 -2.75 -14.65
C ARG A 115 18.81 -1.73 -14.12
N GLY A 116 18.65 -0.44 -14.41
CA GLY A 116 19.57 0.63 -13.97
C GLY A 116 19.02 1.57 -12.90
N SER A 117 17.73 1.48 -12.56
CA SER A 117 17.03 2.53 -11.80
C SER A 117 16.88 2.25 -10.29
N TYR A 118 17.52 1.21 -9.75
CA TYR A 118 17.59 1.00 -8.31
C TYR A 118 18.56 2.01 -7.67
N LYS A 119 18.15 3.28 -7.63
CA LYS A 119 18.81 4.28 -6.79
C LYS A 119 18.76 3.77 -5.36
N ARG A 120 19.93 3.52 -4.77
CA ARG A 120 20.02 3.19 -3.34
C ARG A 120 19.34 4.31 -2.58
N LEU A 121 18.27 3.98 -1.85
CA LEU A 121 17.50 4.95 -1.08
C LEU A 121 18.40 5.57 0.01
N SER A 122 18.91 6.77 -0.27
CA SER A 122 19.70 7.53 0.66
C SER A 122 18.89 7.87 1.92
N PRO A 123 19.52 7.94 3.10
CA PRO A 123 18.91 8.51 4.30
C PRO A 123 18.34 9.92 4.02
N VAL A 124 17.28 10.28 4.74
CA VAL A 124 16.69 11.63 4.64
C VAL A 124 17.54 12.59 5.47
N SER A 125 18.00 13.67 4.86
CA SER A 125 18.76 14.72 5.54
C SER A 125 17.86 15.49 6.51
N ALA A 126 18.45 16.20 7.48
CA ALA A 126 17.66 17.02 8.40
C ALA A 126 16.85 18.11 7.68
N ALA A 127 17.46 18.78 6.70
CA ALA A 127 16.80 19.79 5.86
C ALA A 127 15.64 19.20 5.05
N GLU A 128 15.79 17.98 4.51
CA GLU A 128 14.69 17.30 3.81
C GLU A 128 13.53 16.98 4.76
N LYS A 129 13.80 16.61 6.02
CA LYS A 129 12.73 16.34 7.00
C LYS A 129 11.94 17.60 7.35
N GLU A 130 12.64 18.71 7.53
CA GLU A 130 12.00 20.02 7.76
C GLU A 130 11.17 20.45 6.57
N ALA A 131 11.69 20.28 5.35
CA ALA A 131 10.94 20.54 4.12
C ALA A 131 9.67 19.65 4.04
N ILE A 132 9.77 18.36 4.38
CA ILE A 132 8.60 17.46 4.41
C ILE A 132 7.56 17.93 5.42
N ALA A 133 7.99 18.34 6.61
CA ALA A 133 7.08 18.82 7.65
C ALA A 133 6.34 20.09 7.25
N ASN A 134 6.99 20.98 6.49
CA ASN A 134 6.42 22.26 6.07
C ASN A 134 5.60 22.16 4.77
N GLU A 135 6.01 21.34 3.81
CA GLU A 135 5.45 21.31 2.45
C GLU A 135 4.36 20.24 2.26
N ILE A 136 4.40 19.16 3.05
CA ILE A 136 3.50 18.02 2.86
C ILE A 136 2.33 18.09 3.83
N HIS A 137 1.14 18.30 3.26
CA HIS A 137 -0.09 18.40 4.03
C HIS A 137 -0.45 17.07 4.69
N LEU A 138 -1.15 17.12 5.84
CA LEU A 138 -1.56 15.92 6.58
C LEU A 138 -2.42 14.98 5.72
N PHE A 139 -3.28 15.54 4.86
CA PHE A 139 -4.09 14.76 3.92
C PHE A 139 -3.21 13.94 2.94
N ASP A 140 -2.14 14.53 2.41
CA ASP A 140 -1.19 13.81 1.53
C ASP A 140 -0.49 12.68 2.28
N ARG A 141 -0.09 12.92 3.54
CA ARG A 141 0.53 11.89 4.38
C ARG A 141 -0.40 10.70 4.61
N ARG A 142 -1.69 10.96 4.84
CA ARG A 142 -2.71 9.90 5.01
C ARG A 142 -2.89 9.08 3.75
N ARG A 143 -2.94 9.75 2.58
CA ARG A 143 -3.01 9.08 1.27
C ARG A 143 -1.79 8.18 1.04
N LEU A 144 -0.59 8.69 1.26
CA LEU A 144 0.64 7.89 1.16
C LEU A 144 0.65 6.72 2.14
N HIS A 145 0.30 6.96 3.41
CA HIS A 145 0.27 5.91 4.41
C HIS A 145 -0.62 4.75 3.99
N TYR A 146 -1.82 5.03 3.49
CA TYR A 146 -2.72 3.97 3.03
C TYR A 146 -2.19 3.28 1.77
N LEU A 147 -1.66 4.02 0.79
CA LEU A 147 -1.09 3.44 -0.44
C LEU A 147 0.07 2.46 -0.13
N PHE A 148 0.86 2.73 0.90
CA PHE A 148 2.00 1.88 1.26
C PHE A 148 1.65 0.75 2.24
N TYR A 149 0.77 0.99 3.21
CA TYR A 149 0.48 0.02 4.28
C TYR A 149 -0.88 -0.68 4.15
N GLY A 150 -1.82 -0.12 3.36
CA GLY A 150 -3.18 -0.66 3.21
C GLY A 150 -3.99 -0.70 4.51
N ALA A 151 -3.59 0.06 5.53
CA ALA A 151 -4.17 0.00 6.86
C ALA A 151 -5.09 1.19 7.14
N VAL A 152 -6.30 0.88 7.66
CA VAL A 152 -7.26 1.88 8.17
C VAL A 152 -6.72 2.57 9.42
N ASP A 153 -6.02 1.84 10.29
CA ASP A 153 -5.39 2.42 11.47
C ASP A 153 -4.22 3.33 11.09
N GLN A 154 -4.39 4.63 11.34
CA GLN A 154 -3.40 5.68 11.14
C GLN A 154 -2.68 6.09 12.43
N SER A 155 -2.75 5.30 13.51
CA SER A 155 -1.99 5.55 14.74
C SER A 155 -0.47 5.67 14.48
N GLY A 156 0.02 4.99 13.46
CA GLY A 156 1.40 5.03 12.98
C GLY A 156 1.75 6.15 12.00
N LEU A 157 0.83 7.07 11.66
CA LEU A 157 1.03 8.08 10.62
C LEU A 157 2.28 8.96 10.84
N TYR A 158 2.56 9.32 12.08
CA TYR A 158 3.74 10.11 12.45
C TYR A 158 5.03 9.30 12.51
N ARG A 159 4.94 7.96 12.55
CA ARG A 159 6.08 7.02 12.50
C ARG A 159 6.41 6.57 11.09
N MET A 160 5.58 6.97 10.12
CA MET A 160 5.78 6.67 8.71
C MET A 160 7.15 7.21 8.23
N PRO A 161 7.96 6.42 7.50
CA PRO A 161 9.26 6.88 7.05
C PRO A 161 9.16 8.09 6.13
N ASP A 162 9.83 9.18 6.49
CA ASP A 162 9.89 10.43 5.70
C ASP A 162 10.31 10.20 4.23
N LYS A 163 11.04 9.11 3.97
CA LYS A 163 11.45 8.68 2.62
C LYS A 163 10.27 8.51 1.66
N LEU A 164 9.10 8.15 2.16
CA LEU A 164 7.89 7.97 1.35
C LEU A 164 7.34 9.31 0.84
N CYS A 165 7.52 10.39 1.62
CA CYS A 165 7.12 11.74 1.23
C CYS A 165 8.08 12.39 0.23
N ARG A 166 9.29 11.85 0.04
CA ARG A 166 10.31 12.43 -0.84
C ARG A 166 9.83 12.56 -2.28
N SER A 167 8.96 11.67 -2.75
CA SER A 167 8.38 11.74 -4.10
C SER A 167 7.46 12.94 -4.31
N LEU A 168 7.01 13.61 -3.24
CA LEU A 168 6.10 14.75 -3.29
C LEU A 168 6.81 16.10 -3.07
N LEU A 169 8.07 16.09 -2.66
CA LEU A 169 8.82 17.31 -2.35
C LEU A 169 9.12 18.14 -3.60
N GLY A 170 9.01 19.46 -3.47
CA GLY A 170 9.29 20.41 -4.55
C GLY A 170 8.29 20.32 -5.71
N LYS A 171 7.09 19.81 -5.45
CA LYS A 171 6.04 19.61 -6.46
C LYS A 171 4.88 20.56 -6.24
N SER A 172 4.33 21.10 -7.33
CA SER A 172 3.10 21.89 -7.28
C SER A 172 1.93 21.03 -6.78
N ARG A 173 0.87 21.69 -6.29
CA ARG A 173 -0.35 21.00 -5.86
C ARG A 173 -0.95 20.14 -6.98
N ASP A 174 -0.92 20.63 -8.23
CA ASP A 174 -1.39 19.89 -9.41
C ASP A 174 -0.58 18.62 -9.64
N GLU A 175 0.75 18.71 -9.61
CA GLU A 175 1.64 17.56 -9.77
C GLU A 175 1.43 16.51 -8.67
N LYS A 176 1.24 16.97 -7.42
CA LYS A 176 0.90 16.08 -6.29
C LYS A 176 -0.45 15.38 -6.51
N GLU A 177 -1.49 16.10 -6.94
CA GLU A 177 -2.78 15.48 -7.25
C GLU A 177 -2.69 14.48 -8.39
N GLN A 178 -1.98 14.79 -9.48
CA GLN A 178 -1.80 13.87 -10.60
C GLN A 178 -1.03 12.61 -10.19
N TYR A 179 -0.04 12.73 -9.32
CA TYR A 179 0.63 11.58 -8.70
C TYR A 179 -0.38 10.67 -7.96
N PHE A 180 -1.25 11.25 -7.14
CA PHE A 180 -2.27 10.49 -6.43
C PHE A 180 -3.32 9.90 -7.37
N VAL A 181 -3.76 10.64 -8.39
CA VAL A 181 -4.68 10.16 -9.44
C VAL A 181 -4.13 8.92 -10.15
N ALA A 182 -2.82 8.84 -10.39
CA ALA A 182 -2.18 7.65 -10.94
C ALA A 182 -2.08 6.52 -9.89
N SER A 183 -1.63 6.85 -8.67
CA SER A 183 -1.36 5.86 -7.63
C SER A 183 -2.62 5.18 -7.09
N GLU A 184 -3.75 5.90 -7.04
CA GLU A 184 -5.02 5.41 -6.49
C GLU A 184 -5.77 4.47 -7.45
N GLN A 185 -5.31 4.29 -8.69
CA GLN A 185 -5.91 3.34 -9.65
C GLN A 185 -5.66 1.87 -9.30
N VAL A 186 -4.80 1.60 -8.31
CA VAL A 186 -4.46 0.24 -7.87
C VAL A 186 -5.57 -0.39 -7.02
N PHE A 187 -6.49 0.40 -6.47
CA PHE A 187 -7.48 -0.11 -5.53
C PHE A 187 -8.58 -0.91 -6.21
N TYR A 188 -8.94 -2.03 -5.58
CA TYR A 188 -10.14 -2.78 -5.92
C TYR A 188 -11.38 -2.04 -5.40
N ALA A 189 -12.52 -2.31 -6.04
CA ALA A 189 -13.80 -1.65 -5.73
C ALA A 189 -14.18 -1.70 -4.24
N ASP A 190 -13.89 -2.81 -3.58
CA ASP A 190 -14.18 -3.08 -2.18
C ASP A 190 -13.26 -2.34 -1.20
N GLN A 191 -12.12 -1.83 -1.67
CA GLN A 191 -11.13 -1.09 -0.88
C GLN A 191 -11.31 0.43 -0.99
N VAL A 192 -12.08 0.90 -1.97
CA VAL A 192 -12.24 2.34 -2.25
C VAL A 192 -12.87 3.06 -1.06
N LYS A 193 -13.97 2.54 -0.49
CA LYS A 193 -14.65 3.22 0.62
C LYS A 193 -13.83 3.20 1.91
N GLU A 194 -13.10 2.11 2.17
CA GLU A 194 -12.16 2.01 3.29
C GLU A 194 -11.00 3.01 3.14
N TYR A 195 -10.48 3.16 1.93
CA TYR A 195 -9.48 4.17 1.60
C TYR A 195 -10.00 5.58 1.90
N LEU A 196 -11.19 5.93 1.39
CA LEU A 196 -11.78 7.26 1.58
C LEU A 196 -12.06 7.55 3.06
N PHE A 197 -12.64 6.57 3.78
CA PHE A 197 -12.85 6.65 5.22
C PHE A 197 -11.54 7.01 5.97
N THR A 198 -10.44 6.39 5.54
CA THR A 198 -9.14 6.54 6.16
C THR A 198 -8.47 7.87 5.84
N ILE A 199 -8.47 8.32 4.57
CA ILE A 199 -7.77 9.56 4.17
C ILE A 199 -8.47 10.83 4.68
N PHE A 200 -9.80 10.82 4.71
CA PHE A 200 -10.60 11.89 5.30
C PHE A 200 -10.64 11.81 6.84
N ASN A 201 -10.07 10.76 7.43
CA ASN A 201 -10.02 10.54 8.89
C ASN A 201 -11.42 10.59 9.52
N LEU A 202 -12.40 9.98 8.87
CA LEU A 202 -13.80 10.02 9.31
C LEU A 202 -14.00 9.34 10.67
N GLN A 203 -13.11 8.40 11.01
CA GLN A 203 -13.00 7.78 12.33
C GLN A 203 -12.96 8.76 13.52
N GLN A 204 -12.54 10.03 13.31
CA GLN A 204 -12.47 11.01 14.40
C GLN A 204 -13.84 11.50 14.89
N HIS A 205 -14.88 11.34 14.07
CA HIS A 205 -16.24 11.79 14.38
C HIS A 205 -17.04 10.78 15.20
N PHE A 206 -16.49 9.57 15.34
CA PHE A 206 -17.13 8.45 16.03
C PHE A 206 -16.44 8.22 17.39
N SER A 207 -17.27 7.99 18.41
CA SER A 207 -16.80 7.71 19.78
C SER A 207 -16.59 6.21 20.03
N GLU A 208 -17.08 5.39 19.11
CA GLU A 208 -17.08 3.96 19.14
C GLU A 208 -15.65 3.42 19.01
N SER A 209 -15.25 2.54 19.94
CA SER A 209 -13.91 1.93 19.94
C SER A 209 -13.60 1.12 18.69
N PHE A 210 -14.64 0.61 18.01
CA PHE A 210 -14.51 -0.16 16.78
C PHE A 210 -14.48 0.70 15.52
N ALA A 211 -14.68 2.03 15.59
CA ALA A 211 -14.72 2.89 14.40
C ALA A 211 -13.45 2.82 13.54
N ARG A 212 -12.30 2.54 14.16
CA ARG A 212 -10.99 2.41 13.47
C ARG A 212 -10.75 1.05 12.81
N ILE A 213 -11.57 0.05 13.16
CA ILE A 213 -11.36 -1.35 12.79
C ILE A 213 -12.52 -1.86 11.92
N MET A 214 -13.72 -1.35 12.15
CA MET A 214 -14.96 -1.79 11.52
C MET A 214 -15.83 -0.59 11.09
N PRO A 215 -15.38 0.20 10.09
CA PRO A 215 -16.16 1.33 9.58
C PRO A 215 -17.54 0.94 9.03
N GLN A 216 -17.70 -0.29 8.55
CA GLN A 216 -18.95 -0.86 8.05
C GLN A 216 -20.03 -1.07 9.11
N ALA A 217 -19.67 -1.12 10.39
CA ALA A 217 -20.63 -1.21 11.50
C ALA A 217 -21.13 0.17 11.96
N LEU A 218 -20.59 1.26 11.40
CA LEU A 218 -21.00 2.62 11.73
C LEU A 218 -22.31 2.97 11.03
N ASN A 219 -23.01 3.96 11.58
CA ASN A 219 -24.20 4.53 10.96
C ASN A 219 -23.80 5.23 9.64
N GLN A 220 -24.29 4.70 8.53
CA GLN A 220 -23.93 5.17 7.19
C GLN A 220 -24.46 6.59 6.91
N ASP A 221 -25.66 6.94 7.37
CA ASP A 221 -26.24 8.29 7.16
C ASP A 221 -25.38 9.38 7.84
N GLN A 222 -24.86 9.06 9.03
CA GLN A 222 -23.94 9.95 9.75
C GLN A 222 -22.59 10.03 9.05
N LEU A 223 -22.07 8.90 8.58
CA LEU A 223 -20.81 8.79 7.86
C LEU A 223 -20.85 9.62 6.56
N ASP A 224 -21.95 9.57 5.81
CA ASP A 224 -22.17 10.35 4.60
C ASP A 224 -22.15 11.85 4.90
N THR A 225 -22.81 12.27 5.98
CA THR A 225 -22.83 13.68 6.42
C THR A 225 -21.43 14.15 6.79
N PHE A 226 -20.71 13.40 7.63
CA PHE A 226 -19.35 13.74 8.04
C PHE A 226 -18.36 13.75 6.89
N PHE A 227 -18.54 12.85 5.90
CA PHE A 227 -17.73 12.84 4.70
C PHE A 227 -17.88 14.13 3.90
N VAL A 228 -19.12 14.55 3.62
CA VAL A 228 -19.39 15.79 2.87
C VAL A 228 -18.82 17.00 3.62
N ASP A 229 -18.95 17.05 4.94
CA ASP A 229 -18.39 18.12 5.77
C ASP A 229 -16.86 18.19 5.70
N GLU A 230 -16.15 17.06 5.81
CA GLU A 230 -14.69 17.03 5.69
C GLU A 230 -14.21 17.32 4.27
N LEU A 231 -14.96 16.88 3.24
CA LEU A 231 -14.69 17.22 1.85
C LEU A 231 -14.80 18.73 1.61
N CYS A 232 -15.85 19.36 2.14
CA CYS A 232 -16.03 20.81 2.07
C CYS A 232 -14.97 21.56 2.89
N ARG A 233 -14.56 21.05 4.05
CA ARG A 233 -13.46 21.62 4.85
C ARG A 233 -12.16 21.59 4.06
N LEU A 234 -11.81 20.46 3.45
CA LEU A 234 -10.60 20.33 2.62
C LEU A 234 -10.67 21.23 1.38
N SER A 235 -11.86 21.40 0.78
CA SER A 235 -12.03 22.30 -0.37
C SER A 235 -11.79 23.78 -0.02
N ARG A 236 -12.02 24.18 1.23
CA ARG A 236 -11.82 25.55 1.73
C ARG A 236 -10.42 25.79 2.28
N ASP A 237 -9.63 24.74 2.45
CA ASP A 237 -8.29 24.83 3.02
C ASP A 237 -7.32 25.50 2.03
N THR A 238 -6.98 26.75 2.32
CA THR A 238 -6.06 27.54 1.50
C THR A 238 -4.63 27.03 1.56
N THR A 239 -4.24 26.34 2.64
CA THR A 239 -2.90 25.76 2.79
C THR A 239 -2.73 24.54 1.90
N PHE A 240 -3.79 23.73 1.79
CA PHE A 240 -3.79 22.57 0.92
C PHE A 240 -3.80 22.97 -0.56
N TRP A 241 -4.58 23.98 -0.96
CA TRP A 241 -4.68 24.45 -2.35
C TRP A 241 -3.69 25.56 -2.74
N GLN A 242 -2.58 25.69 -2.02
CA GLN A 242 -1.53 26.66 -2.38
C GLN A 242 -1.04 26.45 -3.81
N GLY A 243 -0.90 27.55 -4.57
CA GLY A 243 -0.46 27.53 -5.96
C GLY A 243 -1.53 27.14 -6.99
N MET A 244 -2.78 26.88 -6.56
CA MET A 244 -3.92 26.62 -7.44
C MET A 244 -4.88 27.82 -7.49
N ALA A 245 -5.58 27.96 -8.62
CA ALA A 245 -6.66 28.92 -8.71
C ALA A 245 -7.86 28.51 -7.83
N PRO A 246 -8.54 29.46 -7.18
CA PRO A 246 -9.75 29.15 -6.44
C PRO A 246 -10.86 28.69 -7.40
N ALA A 247 -11.47 27.54 -7.11
CA ALA A 247 -12.63 27.08 -7.84
C ALA A 247 -13.88 27.86 -7.41
N LYS A 248 -14.82 28.09 -8.35
CA LYS A 248 -16.14 28.68 -8.04
C LYS A 248 -17.03 27.75 -7.19
N GLY A 249 -16.68 26.48 -7.10
CA GLY A 249 -17.40 25.45 -6.34
C GLY A 249 -16.42 24.44 -5.76
N LEU A 250 -16.77 23.15 -5.79
CA LEU A 250 -15.85 22.09 -5.36
C LEU A 250 -14.63 22.03 -6.30
N GLN A 251 -13.44 21.90 -5.73
CA GLN A 251 -12.21 21.74 -6.50
C GLN A 251 -12.30 20.51 -7.41
N PRO A 252 -11.88 20.57 -8.70
CA PRO A 252 -12.06 19.47 -9.64
C PRO A 252 -11.49 18.12 -9.16
N TYR A 253 -10.33 18.16 -8.49
CA TYR A 253 -9.69 16.97 -7.92
C TYR A 253 -10.44 16.33 -6.75
N LEU A 254 -11.39 17.04 -6.12
CA LEU A 254 -12.22 16.49 -5.06
C LEU A 254 -13.51 15.87 -5.57
N ILE A 255 -13.97 16.25 -6.78
CA ILE A 255 -15.19 15.67 -7.39
C ILE A 255 -15.05 14.15 -7.53
N ARG A 256 -13.85 13.66 -7.86
CA ARG A 256 -13.60 12.22 -7.93
C ARG A 256 -13.84 11.51 -6.61
N TYR A 257 -13.44 12.11 -5.48
CA TYR A 257 -13.63 11.50 -4.17
C TYR A 257 -15.10 11.50 -3.77
N LEU A 258 -15.84 12.54 -4.14
CA LEU A 258 -17.29 12.57 -3.97
C LEU A 258 -17.95 11.40 -4.72
N ILE A 259 -17.62 11.22 -6.01
CA ILE A 259 -18.15 10.13 -6.83
C ILE A 259 -17.73 8.77 -6.24
N MET A 260 -16.44 8.57 -5.97
CA MET A 260 -15.92 7.33 -5.41
C MET A 260 -16.50 6.98 -4.03
N PHE A 261 -16.94 7.95 -3.25
CA PHE A 261 -17.51 7.66 -1.94
C PHE A 261 -18.94 7.11 -2.03
N PHE A 262 -19.75 7.67 -2.93
CA PHE A 262 -21.15 7.30 -3.11
C PHE A 262 -21.36 6.14 -4.10
N ASP A 263 -20.43 5.93 -5.03
CA ASP A 263 -20.52 4.83 -6.01
C ASP A 263 -20.04 3.48 -5.43
N TYR A 264 -19.27 3.51 -4.35
CA TYR A 264 -18.71 2.31 -3.72
C TYR A 264 -19.26 2.10 -2.31
N ASP A 265 -19.29 0.84 -1.89
CA ASP A 265 -19.74 0.40 -0.57
C ASP A 265 -18.64 -0.35 0.19
N PHE A 266 -18.79 -0.44 1.51
CA PHE A 266 -17.89 -1.26 2.32
C PHE A 266 -18.05 -2.73 1.98
N SER A 267 -16.93 -3.47 2.00
CA SER A 267 -16.94 -4.90 1.80
C SER A 267 -17.74 -5.60 2.92
N ALA A 268 -18.85 -6.24 2.57
CA ALA A 268 -19.88 -6.62 3.53
C ALA A 268 -19.60 -7.90 4.37
N SER A 269 -18.43 -8.53 4.34
CA SER A 269 -18.32 -9.86 4.99
C SER A 269 -16.95 -10.33 5.47
N GLN A 270 -15.85 -10.07 4.75
CA GLN A 270 -14.56 -10.70 5.11
C GLN A 270 -13.92 -10.06 6.36
N ALA A 271 -13.83 -8.73 6.40
CA ALA A 271 -13.18 -8.00 7.48
C ALA A 271 -13.89 -8.16 8.83
N ILE A 272 -15.22 -8.19 8.85
CA ILE A 272 -16.01 -8.43 10.08
C ILE A 272 -15.73 -9.84 10.60
N ASN A 273 -15.80 -10.85 9.73
CA ASN A 273 -15.59 -12.25 10.12
C ASN A 273 -14.17 -12.49 10.61
N ASP A 274 -13.17 -11.89 9.97
CA ASP A 274 -11.77 -12.01 10.38
C ASP A 274 -11.50 -11.26 11.68
N TYR A 275 -12.10 -10.09 11.91
CA TYR A 275 -12.06 -9.40 13.20
C TYR A 275 -12.72 -10.22 14.30
N ILE A 276 -13.93 -10.73 14.09
CA ILE A 276 -14.63 -11.59 15.06
C ILE A 276 -13.75 -12.80 15.39
N ARG A 277 -13.15 -13.44 14.38
CA ARG A 277 -12.20 -14.55 14.59
C ARG A 277 -10.98 -14.12 15.39
N GLN A 278 -10.38 -12.98 15.09
CA GLN A 278 -9.19 -12.48 15.79
C GLN A 278 -9.51 -12.08 17.24
N PHE A 279 -10.65 -11.43 17.48
CA PHE A 279 -11.16 -11.10 18.80
C PHE A 279 -11.46 -12.36 19.61
N MET A 280 -12.14 -13.34 19.00
CA MET A 280 -12.35 -14.66 19.60
C MET A 280 -11.01 -15.35 19.91
N ASN A 281 -10.02 -15.24 19.04
CA ASN A 281 -8.70 -15.85 19.21
C ASN A 281 -7.83 -15.13 20.24
N SER A 282 -7.93 -13.81 20.38
CA SER A 282 -7.19 -13.01 21.36
C SER A 282 -7.80 -13.12 22.77
N HIS A 283 -9.09 -13.42 22.87
CA HIS A 283 -9.80 -13.69 24.13
C HIS A 283 -9.85 -15.19 24.50
N ARG A 284 -9.39 -16.08 23.61
CA ARG A 284 -8.96 -17.42 24.02
C ARG A 284 -7.68 -17.26 24.83
N GLN A 285 -7.84 -17.09 26.15
CA GLN A 285 -6.72 -17.12 27.09
C GLN A 285 -5.83 -18.34 26.78
N PHE A 286 -4.55 -18.09 26.54
CA PHE A 286 -3.56 -19.15 26.40
C PHE A 286 -3.61 -20.02 27.66
N ARG A 287 -4.24 -21.20 27.56
CA ARG A 287 -4.21 -22.21 28.60
C ARG A 287 -3.09 -23.17 28.27
N PHE A 288 -2.06 -23.18 29.10
CA PHE A 288 -1.12 -24.30 29.11
C PHE A 288 -1.92 -25.61 29.17
N PRO A 289 -1.61 -26.61 28.33
CA PRO A 289 -2.23 -27.92 28.45
C PRO A 289 -2.13 -28.40 29.90
N LYS A 290 -3.23 -28.91 30.47
CA LYS A 290 -3.17 -29.50 31.81
C LYS A 290 -2.04 -30.52 31.83
N LYS A 291 -1.07 -30.38 32.75
CA LYS A 291 -0.03 -31.39 32.94
C LYS A 291 -0.74 -32.74 33.12
N LYS A 292 -0.53 -33.68 32.20
CA LYS A 292 -1.07 -35.04 32.34
C LYS A 292 -0.60 -35.57 33.70
N SER A 293 -1.52 -36.10 34.50
CA SER A 293 -1.22 -36.68 35.81
C SER A 293 -0.05 -37.65 35.67
N GLY A 294 1.00 -37.45 36.46
CA GLY A 294 2.15 -38.36 36.50
C GLY A 294 1.66 -39.79 36.69
N MET A 295 2.14 -40.68 35.84
CA MET A 295 1.85 -42.11 35.89
C MET A 295 2.53 -42.66 37.15
N THR A 296 1.77 -43.29 38.04
CA THR A 296 2.32 -43.92 39.24
C THR A 296 3.22 -45.09 38.85
N THR A 297 4.26 -45.35 39.65
CA THR A 297 5.23 -46.44 39.44
C THR A 297 4.56 -47.81 39.25
N ASP A 298 3.40 -48.01 39.85
CA ASP A 298 2.62 -49.25 39.74
C ASP A 298 2.08 -49.50 38.33
N LYS A 299 1.69 -48.44 37.61
CA LYS A 299 1.25 -48.54 36.20
C LYS A 299 2.42 -48.84 35.26
N ALA A 300 3.62 -48.39 35.61
CA ALA A 300 4.82 -48.72 34.85
C ALA A 300 5.21 -50.20 35.02
N VAL A 301 5.00 -50.79 36.20
CA VAL A 301 5.18 -52.23 36.45
C VAL A 301 4.25 -53.07 35.60
N GLU A 302 2.98 -52.68 35.50
CA GLU A 302 1.96 -53.37 34.68
C GLU A 302 2.34 -53.36 33.18
N ILE A 303 2.77 -52.21 32.66
CA ILE A 303 3.09 -52.04 31.23
C ILE A 303 4.45 -52.67 30.86
N PHE A 304 5.46 -52.56 31.73
CA PHE A 304 6.75 -53.20 31.51
C PHE A 304 6.76 -54.69 31.92
N GLY A 305 5.76 -55.18 32.65
CA GLY A 305 5.66 -56.59 33.07
C GLY A 305 6.87 -57.06 33.88
N GLU A 306 7.55 -56.13 34.55
CA GLU A 306 8.79 -56.34 35.29
C GLU A 306 8.62 -55.72 36.68
N PRO A 307 9.12 -56.35 37.75
CA PRO A 307 8.91 -55.87 39.11
C PRO A 307 9.54 -54.49 39.34
N ALA A 308 8.91 -53.67 40.19
CA ALA A 308 9.32 -52.30 40.47
C ALA A 308 10.80 -52.18 40.85
N GLU A 309 11.32 -53.13 41.63
CA GLU A 309 12.73 -53.17 42.06
C GLU A 309 13.72 -53.34 40.91
N LYS A 310 13.32 -54.05 39.85
CA LYS A 310 14.14 -54.23 38.66
C LYS A 310 14.07 -52.98 37.80
N LEU A 311 12.88 -52.38 37.65
CA LEU A 311 12.70 -51.14 36.90
C LEU A 311 13.45 -49.96 37.48
N THR A 312 13.57 -49.86 38.82
CA THR A 312 14.32 -48.78 39.50
C THR A 312 15.84 -48.96 39.45
N LYS A 313 16.35 -50.20 39.42
CA LYS A 313 17.79 -50.52 39.38
C LYS A 313 18.45 -50.45 37.99
N LEU A 314 17.68 -50.50 36.90
CA LEU A 314 18.23 -50.48 35.54
C LEU A 314 18.99 -49.18 35.22
N ASN A 315 20.05 -49.21 34.43
CA ASN A 315 20.66 -47.97 33.91
C ASN A 315 19.87 -47.45 32.68
N LYS A 316 20.02 -46.16 32.31
CA LYS A 316 19.38 -45.53 31.14
C LYS A 316 19.54 -46.34 29.85
N LYS A 317 20.72 -46.93 29.64
CA LYS A 317 21.00 -47.81 28.49
C LYS A 317 20.18 -49.10 28.50
N GLU A 318 19.99 -49.70 29.67
CA GLU A 318 19.27 -50.97 29.83
C GLU A 318 17.76 -50.76 29.75
N LEU A 319 17.25 -49.66 30.29
CA LEU A 319 15.86 -49.24 30.15
C LEU A 319 15.52 -48.97 28.67
N THR A 320 16.42 -48.33 27.93
CA THR A 320 16.24 -48.09 26.48
C THR A 320 16.23 -49.41 25.68
N LYS A 321 17.05 -50.39 26.07
CA LYS A 321 17.07 -51.72 25.46
C LYS A 321 15.76 -52.48 25.73
N LEU A 322 15.24 -52.40 26.96
CA LEU A 322 13.96 -53.00 27.36
C LEU A 322 12.79 -52.35 26.58
N TYR A 323 12.78 -51.02 26.50
CA TYR A 323 11.80 -50.27 25.72
C TYR A 323 11.82 -50.68 24.26
N ARG A 324 12.98 -50.72 23.59
CA ARG A 324 13.09 -51.14 22.18
C ARG A 324 12.59 -52.56 21.94
N LYS A 325 12.87 -53.48 22.88
CA LYS A 325 12.39 -54.88 22.78
C LYS A 325 10.87 -54.95 22.84
N LYS A 326 10.23 -54.21 23.76
CA LYS A 326 8.77 -54.15 23.87
C LYS A 326 8.10 -53.34 22.76
N ALA A 327 8.69 -52.22 22.38
CA ALA A 327 8.21 -51.35 21.31
C ALA A 327 8.18 -52.08 19.96
N LYS A 328 9.12 -53.01 19.69
CA LYS A 328 9.11 -53.82 18.48
C LYS A 328 7.96 -54.84 18.43
N VAL A 329 7.53 -55.33 19.59
CA VAL A 329 6.41 -56.28 19.72
C VAL A 329 5.06 -55.57 19.67
N LEU A 330 4.99 -54.39 20.26
CA LEU A 330 3.75 -53.59 20.39
C LEU A 330 3.62 -52.52 19.30
N HIS A 331 4.46 -52.53 18.25
CA HIS A 331 4.41 -51.50 17.22
C HIS A 331 3.15 -51.68 16.35
N PRO A 332 2.44 -50.59 15.99
CA PRO A 332 1.28 -50.66 15.10
C PRO A 332 1.56 -51.35 13.76
N ASP A 333 2.74 -51.08 13.19
CA ASP A 333 3.18 -51.70 11.92
C ASP A 333 3.44 -53.22 12.02
N THR A 334 3.59 -53.78 13.23
CA THR A 334 3.70 -55.24 13.46
C THR A 334 2.40 -55.86 13.98
N GLY A 335 1.28 -55.13 13.92
CA GLY A 335 -0.05 -55.60 14.33
C GLY A 335 -0.39 -55.32 15.80
N GLY A 336 0.35 -54.43 16.48
CA GLY A 336 0.06 -54.02 17.85
C GLY A 336 -1.00 -52.92 17.96
N GLU A 337 -1.71 -52.88 19.09
CA GLU A 337 -2.70 -51.84 19.39
C GLU A 337 -2.00 -50.48 19.63
N HIS A 338 -2.43 -49.45 18.90
CA HIS A 338 -1.84 -48.10 18.96
C HIS A 338 -1.86 -47.50 20.37
N ASN A 339 -2.92 -47.77 21.13
CA ASN A 339 -3.07 -47.29 22.50
C ASN A 339 -2.04 -47.91 23.47
N ASP A 340 -1.66 -49.17 23.25
CA ASP A 340 -0.68 -49.85 24.11
C ASP A 340 0.74 -49.39 23.81
N PHE A 341 1.03 -49.05 22.55
CA PHE A 341 2.28 -48.40 22.16
C PHE A 341 2.42 -47.01 22.82
N VAL A 342 1.38 -46.18 22.76
CA VAL A 342 1.36 -44.85 23.40
C VAL A 342 1.57 -44.96 24.90
N ARG A 343 0.93 -45.93 25.58
CA ARG A 343 1.10 -46.18 27.02
C ARG A 343 2.53 -46.62 27.38
N LEU A 344 3.16 -47.45 26.54
CA LEU A 344 4.56 -47.86 26.71
C LEU A 344 5.53 -46.68 26.57
N THR A 345 5.31 -45.81 25.58
CA THR A 345 6.15 -44.62 25.36
C THR A 345 6.00 -43.60 26.48
N GLU A 346 4.77 -43.34 26.94
CA GLU A 346 4.52 -42.44 28.08
C GLU A 346 5.18 -42.96 29.37
N ALA A 347 5.13 -44.28 29.63
CA ALA A 347 5.78 -44.89 30.78
C ALA A 347 7.32 -44.81 30.70
N PHE A 348 7.90 -45.02 29.51
CA PHE A 348 9.35 -44.89 29.27
C PHE A 348 9.86 -43.47 29.49
N GLU A 349 9.16 -42.46 28.93
CA GLU A 349 9.54 -41.05 29.08
C GLU A 349 9.48 -40.59 30.54
N GLN A 350 8.53 -41.09 31.31
CA GLN A 350 8.43 -40.74 32.73
C GLN A 350 9.52 -41.39 33.58
N LEU A 351 9.83 -42.67 33.35
CA LEU A 351 10.97 -43.34 34.01
C LEU A 351 12.31 -42.71 33.63
N LEU A 352 12.43 -42.15 32.43
CA LEU A 352 13.58 -41.35 32.00
C LEU A 352 13.65 -39.98 32.67
N ARG A 353 12.52 -39.35 33.01
CA ARG A 353 12.50 -38.05 33.70
C ARG A 353 12.79 -38.15 35.20
N GLN A 354 12.58 -39.33 35.79
CA GLN A 354 12.88 -39.61 37.20
C GLN A 354 14.36 -40.00 37.45
N ARG A 355 15.18 -40.05 36.40
CA ARG A 355 16.62 -40.38 36.41
C ARG A 355 17.42 -39.28 35.72
#